data_AF-A0A969M776-F1
#
_entry.id   AF-A0A969M776-F1
#
_cell.length_a   1.000
_cell.length_b   1.000
_cell.length_c   1.000
_cell.angle_alpha   90.00
_cell.angle_beta   90.00
_cell.angle_gamma   90.00
#
_symmetry.space_group_name_H-M   'P 1'
#
loop_
_entity.id
_entity.type
_entity.pdbx_description
1 polymer ?
#
loop_
_entity_poly.entity_id
_entity_poly.type
_entity_poly.pdbx_seq_one_letter_code
_entity_poly.pdbx_strand_id
1 'polypeptide(L)' 'MHCGERASARLTCPRSRCIGVAVNTSKLATELREPYLRQLSAALNLPCVDPMIDGVAPLVDRMLQ' A
#
# COMPACT_ATOMS: atom_id res chain seq x y z
N MET A 1 -4.54 6.94 -12.45
CA MET A 1 -3.18 7.01 -11.84
C MET A 1 -2.64 8.43 -11.98
N HIS A 2 -2.84 9.28 -10.97
CA HIS A 2 -2.24 10.62 -10.83
C HIS A 2 -2.03 10.84 -9.32
N CYS A 3 -1.04 10.17 -8.74
CA CYS A 3 -0.72 10.28 -7.31
C CYS A 3 0.68 10.89 -7.19
N GLY A 4 0.78 12.09 -6.61
CA GLY A 4 2.00 12.91 -6.57
C GLY A 4 3.19 12.24 -5.86
N GLU A 5 2.93 11.28 -4.97
CA GLU A 5 3.97 10.56 -4.19
C GLU A 5 5.00 9.87 -5.09
N ARG A 6 4.57 9.32 -6.22
CA ARG A 6 5.46 8.69 -7.22
C ARG A 6 6.41 9.70 -7.85
N ALA A 7 5.97 10.94 -8.06
CA ALA A 7 6.82 11.99 -8.62
C ALA A 7 7.92 12.33 -7.60
N SER A 8 7.56 12.56 -6.34
CA SER A 8 8.51 12.84 -5.27
C SER A 8 9.54 11.72 -5.06
N ALA A 9 9.11 10.45 -5.07
CA ALA A 9 10.03 9.32 -4.94
C ALA A 9 11.04 9.23 -6.10
N ARG A 10 10.63 9.58 -7.33
CA ARG A 10 11.53 9.59 -8.49
C ARG A 10 12.54 10.74 -8.48
N LEU A 11 12.23 11.84 -7.80
CA LEU A 11 13.17 12.96 -7.65
C LEU A 11 14.43 12.53 -6.89
N THR A 12 14.28 11.67 -5.87
CA THR A 12 15.40 11.18 -5.05
C THR A 12 15.97 9.86 -5.57
N CYS A 13 15.11 8.97 -6.07
CA CYS A 13 15.51 7.68 -6.64
C CYS A 13 14.74 7.42 -7.94
N PRO A 14 15.33 7.71 -9.12
CA PRO A 14 14.66 7.58 -10.42
C PRO A 14 14.14 6.17 -10.72
N ARG A 15 14.76 5.15 -10.13
CA ARG A 15 14.39 3.73 -10.29
C ARG A 15 13.44 3.21 -9.21
N SER A 16 12.93 4.07 -8.34
CA SER A 16 11.97 3.69 -7.30
C SER A 16 10.70 3.06 -7.88
N ARG A 17 10.16 2.07 -7.16
CA ARG A 17 8.93 1.35 -7.52
C ARG A 17 7.98 1.37 -6.33
N CYS A 18 6.71 1.75 -6.54
CA CYS A 18 5.66 1.50 -5.56
C CYS A 18 5.22 0.03 -5.67
N ILE A 19 5.51 -0.74 -4.63
CA ILE A 19 5.17 -2.18 -4.54
C ILE A 19 3.81 -2.43 -3.89
N GLY A 20 3.33 -1.48 -3.06
CA GLY A 20 2.04 -1.52 -2.39
C GLY A 20 1.88 -0.37 -1.39
N VAL A 21 0.84 -0.43 -0.57
CA VAL A 21 0.52 0.55 0.47
C VAL A 21 0.38 -0.13 1.82
N ALA A 22 1.06 0.40 2.83
CA ALA A 22 0.87 -0.01 4.22
C ALA A 22 0.00 1.04 4.91
N VAL A 23 -1.15 0.65 5.45
CA VAL A 23 -2.06 1.56 6.14
C VAL A 23 -2.20 1.12 7.59
N ASN A 24 -1.89 2.01 8.53
CA ASN A 24 -2.18 1.78 9.93
C ASN A 24 -3.68 1.97 10.19
N THR A 25 -4.38 0.88 10.51
CA THR A 25 -5.83 0.88 10.76
C THR A 25 -6.20 0.90 12.23
N SER A 26 -5.26 1.19 13.15
CA SER A 26 -5.51 1.24 14.60
C SER A 26 -6.61 2.20 15.05
N LYS A 27 -6.93 3.22 14.23
CA LYS A 27 -8.00 4.19 14.50
C LYS A 27 -9.28 3.92 13.71
N LEU A 28 -9.32 2.83 12.94
CA LEU A 28 -10.48 2.44 12.15
C LEU A 28 -11.27 1.38 12.92
N ALA A 29 -12.60 1.42 12.82
CA ALA A 29 -13.43 0.35 13.35
C ALA A 29 -13.05 -0.98 12.68
N THR A 30 -13.01 -2.07 13.45
CA THR A 30 -12.47 -3.36 12.98
C THR A 30 -13.27 -3.88 11.78
N GLU A 31 -14.58 -3.67 11.79
CA GLU A 31 -15.49 -4.03 10.70
C GLU A 31 -15.28 -3.23 9.40
N LEU A 32 -14.70 -2.02 9.50
CA LEU A 32 -14.43 -1.17 8.34
C LEU A 32 -13.06 -1.42 7.72
N ARG A 33 -12.16 -2.11 8.44
CA ARG A 33 -10.77 -2.37 8.02
C ARG A 33 -10.68 -3.09 6.69
N GLU A 34 -11.28 -4.26 6.61
CA GLU A 34 -11.20 -5.11 5.42
C GLU A 34 -11.84 -4.46 4.18
N PRO A 35 -13.07 -3.91 4.23
CA PRO A 35 -13.65 -3.24 3.06
C PRO A 35 -12.84 -2.02 2.64
N TYR A 36 -12.28 -1.26 3.59
CA TYR A 36 -11.41 -0.12 3.29
C TYR A 36 -10.12 -0.55 2.56
N LEU A 37 -9.40 -1.56 3.08
CA LEU A 37 -8.19 -2.07 2.44
C LEU A 37 -8.47 -2.66 1.05
N ARG A 38 -9.60 -3.37 0.89
CA ARG A 38 -10.02 -3.90 -0.43
C ARG A 38 -10.34 -2.79 -1.43
N GLN A 39 -11.10 -1.78 -1.03
CA GLN A 39 -11.41 -0.63 -1.89
C GLN A 39 -10.13 0.12 -2.30
N LEU A 40 -9.23 0.36 -1.34
CA LEU A 40 -7.96 1.04 -1.60
C LEU A 40 -7.08 0.23 -2.56
N SER A 41 -6.98 -1.08 -2.32
CA SER A 41 -6.24 -2.00 -3.18
C SER A 41 -6.76 -2.00 -4.62
N ALA A 42 -8.07 -2.04 -4.80
CA ALA A 42 -8.71 -1.95 -6.12
C ALA A 42 -8.49 -0.59 -6.79
N ALA A 43 -8.61 0.51 -6.05
CA ALA A 43 -8.45 1.86 -6.58
C ALA A 43 -7.01 2.15 -7.03
N LEU A 44 -6.02 1.62 -6.30
CA LEU A 44 -4.60 1.83 -6.59
C LEU A 44 -3.99 0.72 -7.47
N ASN A 45 -4.71 -0.38 -7.66
CA ASN A 45 -4.21 -1.61 -8.28
C ASN A 45 -2.89 -2.09 -7.63
N LEU A 46 -2.83 -2.01 -6.30
CA LEU A 46 -1.65 -2.27 -5.48
C LEU A 46 -2.08 -2.96 -4.19
N PRO A 47 -1.31 -3.95 -3.68
CA PRO A 47 -1.63 -4.60 -2.42
C PRO A 47 -1.65 -3.56 -1.30
N CYS A 48 -2.73 -3.56 -0.53
CA CYS A 48 -2.91 -2.69 0.63
C CYS A 48 -3.05 -3.57 1.86
N VAL A 49 -2.19 -3.38 2.85
CA VAL A 49 -2.13 -4.19 4.07
C VAL A 49 -2.08 -3.31 5.31
N ASP A 50 -2.55 -3.82 6.44
CA ASP A 50 -2.14 -3.27 7.74
C ASP A 50 -0.92 -4.04 8.27
N PRO A 51 0.27 -3.44 8.32
CA PRO A 51 1.48 -4.13 8.77
C PRO A 51 1.41 -4.58 10.23
N MET A 52 0.55 -3.96 11.05
CA MET A 52 0.42 -4.28 12.47
C MET A 52 -0.48 -5.49 12.72
N ILE A 53 -1.34 -5.84 11.75
CA ILE A 53 -2.34 -6.91 11.90
C ILE A 53 -2.08 -8.05 10.90
N ASP A 54 -1.93 -7.72 9.62
CA ASP A 54 -1.76 -8.71 8.53
C ASP A 54 -0.28 -8.98 8.21
N GLY A 55 0.63 -8.16 8.76
CA GLY A 55 2.03 -8.15 8.38
C GLY A 55 2.26 -7.59 6.98
N VAL A 56 3.45 -7.83 6.42
CA VAL A 56 3.93 -7.19 5.17
C VAL A 56 4.28 -8.16 4.06
N ALA A 57 4.00 -9.47 4.22
CA ALA A 57 4.39 -10.48 3.23
C ALA A 57 3.96 -10.15 1.77
N PRO A 58 2.73 -9.68 1.50
CA PRO A 58 2.31 -9.32 0.13
C PRO A 58 3.13 -8.17 -0.50
N LEU A 59 3.73 -7.30 0.32
CA LEU A 59 4.62 -6.25 -0.15
C LEU A 59 5.99 -6.82 -0.51
N VAL A 60 6.52 -7.72 0.32
CA VAL A 60 7.83 -8.34 0.11
C VAL A 60 7.83 -9.19 -1.16
N ASP A 61 6.76 -9.94 -1.43
CA ASP A 61 6.62 -10.75 -2.65
C ASP A 61 6.77 -9.90 -3.92
N ARG A 62 6.27 -8.66 -3.90
CA ARG A 62 6.39 -7.68 -5.00
C ARG A 62 7.80 -7.11 -5.16
N MET A 63 8.67 -7.22 -4.15
CA MET A 63 10.08 -6.79 -4.23
C MET A 63 10.95 -7.83 -4.93
N LEU A 64 10.56 -9.11 -4.85
CA LEU A 64 11.26 -10.23 -5.46
C LEU A 64 10.90 -10.45 -6.94
N GLN A 65 9.87 -9.75 -7.42
CA GLN A 65 9.43 -9.69 -8.83
C GLN A 65 10.12 -8.55 -9.59
#